data_AF-A0AAW0BR42-F1
#
_entry.id   AF-A0AAW0BR42-F1
#
_cell.length_a   1.000
_cell.length_b   1.000
_cell.length_c   1.000
_cell.angle_alpha   90.00
_cell.angle_beta   90.00
_cell.angle_gamma   90.00
#
_symmetry.space_group_name_H-M   'P 1'
#
loop_
_entity.id
_entity.type
_entity.pdbx_description
1 polymer ?
#
loop_
_entity_poly.entity_id
_entity_poly.type
_entity_poly.pdbx_seq_one_letter_code
_entity_poly.pdbx_strand_id
1 'polypeptide(L)'
;MPPRRRIDSEEPTTPERPRTQGPLANILNVFQQITPSKSDRDIRGLREDLQVLLNEAEDVFSAKDSDLSNQVVPTKNRRRRKRFHRADDADDSVDNPSSLEERVRKAGRRFAVNEAAFFIDEVDIWTNEAEDEFDYATEFNSKTTRVQAQIQDLLRLLPNDARSRRTQKWVGDAFVDGMGGQRSAAVHRIRHASLAHLSAADELKHFATASDRFEHFKDRVGYISACPTRKSFYSAFKAPILYDQFDGELDVDHLFRNPLLLKIYACILRGPDGADGLLEGRPHQPQAQCVQRIHHISRTSTGAIADAAVLAIWLYSADTKFQRRGDQTDINYVQRHMDYVEQLRKALTSKKAWVIDLLKYWDDILFPDADNDDGAARGGDDDEMESVLNAFNNAPSRESPPAVRPPFH
;
A
#
# COMPACT_ATOMS: atom_id res chain seq x y z
N MET A 1 -49.74 -77.55 -10.51
CA MET A 1 -49.04 -76.44 -9.84
C MET A 1 -49.26 -75.17 -10.66
N PRO A 2 -50.08 -74.22 -10.19
CA PRO A 2 -50.28 -72.95 -10.88
C PRO A 2 -49.23 -71.90 -10.46
N PRO A 3 -48.96 -70.89 -11.30
CA PRO A 3 -47.88 -69.94 -11.09
C PRO A 3 -48.25 -68.86 -10.07
N ARG A 4 -47.25 -68.45 -9.28
CA ARG A 4 -47.35 -67.41 -8.24
C ARG A 4 -47.62 -66.04 -8.85
N ARG A 5 -48.67 -65.36 -8.36
CA ARG A 5 -48.94 -63.93 -8.58
C ARG A 5 -47.78 -63.09 -8.01
N ARG A 6 -47.17 -62.25 -8.84
CA ARG A 6 -46.39 -61.07 -8.41
C ARG A 6 -47.38 -60.01 -7.94
N ILE A 7 -47.10 -59.43 -6.78
CA ILE A 7 -47.74 -58.21 -6.29
C ILE A 7 -46.74 -57.11 -6.62
N ASP A 8 -47.12 -56.23 -7.54
CA ASP A 8 -46.38 -55.02 -7.85
C ASP A 8 -46.64 -54.01 -6.74
N SER A 9 -45.58 -53.61 -6.03
CA SER A 9 -45.59 -52.52 -5.06
C SER A 9 -45.31 -51.22 -5.80
N GLU A 10 -46.35 -50.38 -5.93
CA GLU A 10 -46.24 -49.00 -6.39
C GLU A 10 -45.44 -48.17 -5.38
N GLU A 11 -44.28 -47.66 -5.80
CA GLU A 11 -43.54 -46.62 -5.07
C GLU A 11 -44.26 -45.26 -5.23
N PRO A 12 -44.42 -44.48 -4.14
CA PRO A 12 -45.03 -43.17 -4.23
C PRO A 12 -44.07 -42.20 -4.93
N THR A 13 -44.52 -41.61 -6.04
CA THR A 13 -43.84 -40.54 -6.75
C THR A 13 -43.79 -39.28 -5.89
N THR A 14 -42.59 -38.94 -5.41
CA THR A 14 -42.30 -37.69 -4.71
C THR A 14 -42.50 -36.51 -5.69
N PRO A 15 -43.26 -35.46 -5.32
CA PRO A 15 -43.44 -34.30 -6.22
C PRO A 15 -42.11 -33.59 -6.44
N GLU A 16 -41.72 -33.44 -7.71
CA GLU A 16 -40.57 -32.63 -8.12
C GLU A 16 -40.73 -31.20 -7.59
N ARG A 17 -39.78 -30.77 -6.75
CA ARG A 17 -39.70 -29.38 -6.31
C ARG A 17 -39.37 -28.50 -7.53
N PRO A 18 -40.06 -27.36 -7.72
CA PRO A 18 -39.76 -26.45 -8.81
C PRO A 18 -38.31 -25.95 -8.69
N ARG A 19 -37.55 -26.07 -9.78
CA ARG A 19 -36.19 -25.53 -9.88
C ARG A 19 -36.26 -24.02 -9.66
N THR A 20 -35.73 -23.55 -8.53
CA THR A 20 -35.55 -22.12 -8.26
C THR A 20 -34.67 -21.51 -9.33
N GLN A 21 -35.23 -20.60 -10.13
CA GLN A 21 -34.47 -19.82 -11.12
C GLN A 21 -33.40 -19.01 -10.37
N GLY A 22 -32.15 -19.07 -10.85
CA GLY A 22 -31.03 -18.37 -10.20
C GLY A 22 -31.18 -16.84 -10.28
N PRO A 23 -30.48 -16.09 -9.42
CA PRO A 23 -30.62 -14.63 -9.31
C PRO A 23 -30.45 -13.87 -10.64
N LEU A 24 -29.60 -14.38 -11.54
CA LEU A 24 -29.41 -13.80 -12.87
C LEU A 24 -30.65 -13.90 -13.78
N ALA A 25 -31.44 -14.96 -13.65
CA ALA A 25 -32.68 -15.13 -14.42
C ALA A 25 -33.76 -14.13 -13.96
N ASN A 26 -33.79 -13.83 -12.65
CA ASN A 26 -34.71 -12.83 -12.10
C ASN A 26 -34.35 -11.41 -12.56
N ILE A 27 -33.05 -11.07 -12.62
CA ILE A 27 -32.58 -9.78 -13.15
C ILE A 27 -32.98 -9.61 -14.62
N LEU A 28 -32.79 -10.64 -15.45
CA LEU A 28 -33.21 -10.64 -16.85
C LEU A 28 -34.72 -10.44 -17.03
N ASN A 29 -35.53 -11.08 -16.17
CA ASN A 29 -36.99 -10.91 -16.19
C ASN A 29 -37.42 -9.49 -15.83
N VAL A 30 -36.72 -8.79 -14.92
CA VAL A 30 -37.03 -7.39 -14.60
C VAL A 30 -36.64 -6.46 -15.74
N PHE A 31 -35.49 -6.71 -16.39
CA PHE A 31 -35.08 -5.92 -17.57
C PHE A 31 -36.05 -6.04 -18.75
N GLN A 32 -36.57 -7.23 -19.01
CA GLN A 32 -37.55 -7.46 -20.08
C GLN A 32 -38.89 -6.74 -19.83
N GLN A 33 -39.16 -6.33 -18.59
CA GLN A 33 -40.35 -5.58 -18.23
C GLN A 33 -40.20 -4.06 -18.42
N ILE A 34 -39.01 -3.56 -18.75
CA ILE A 34 -38.80 -2.13 -19.02
C ILE A 34 -39.17 -1.86 -20.48
N THR A 35 -40.35 -1.27 -20.71
CA THR A 35 -40.81 -0.84 -22.03
C THR A 35 -41.05 0.67 -22.07
N PRO A 36 -40.90 1.34 -23.23
CA PRO A 36 -41.10 2.79 -23.36
C PRO A 36 -42.51 3.29 -23.01
N SER A 37 -43.48 2.37 -22.94
CA SER A 37 -44.89 2.65 -22.62
C SER A 37 -45.19 2.66 -21.11
N LYS A 38 -44.23 2.33 -20.24
CA LYS A 38 -44.45 2.31 -18.79
C LYS A 38 -44.43 3.71 -18.20
N SER A 39 -45.25 3.92 -17.17
CA SER A 39 -45.26 5.19 -16.44
C SER A 39 -43.97 5.36 -15.63
N ASP A 40 -43.57 6.61 -15.37
CA ASP A 40 -42.38 6.92 -14.55
C ASP A 40 -42.45 6.33 -13.14
N ARG A 41 -43.66 6.09 -12.62
CA ARG A 41 -43.86 5.43 -11.33
C ARG A 41 -43.51 3.95 -11.41
N ASP A 42 -43.92 3.27 -12.48
CA ASP A 42 -43.63 1.84 -12.69
C ASP A 42 -42.15 1.62 -12.98
N ILE A 43 -41.51 2.54 -13.71
CA ILE A 43 -40.05 2.49 -13.96
C ILE A 43 -39.27 2.66 -12.66
N ARG A 44 -39.73 3.51 -11.72
CA ARG A 44 -39.11 3.63 -10.39
C ARG A 44 -39.25 2.33 -9.59
N GLY A 45 -40.43 1.71 -9.57
CA GLY A 45 -40.62 0.42 -8.91
C GLY A 45 -39.70 -0.67 -9.46
N LEU A 46 -39.60 -0.79 -10.80
CA LEU A 46 -38.69 -1.75 -11.43
C LEU A 46 -37.22 -1.51 -11.11
N ARG A 47 -36.80 -0.25 -10.94
CA ARG A 47 -35.42 0.07 -10.52
C ARG A 47 -35.14 -0.34 -9.08
N GLU A 48 -36.10 -0.14 -8.19
CA GLU A 48 -35.99 -0.59 -6.79
C GLU A 48 -35.90 -2.12 -6.72
N ASP A 49 -36.75 -2.83 -7.45
CA ASP A 49 -36.72 -4.29 -7.55
C ASP A 49 -35.38 -4.81 -8.12
N LEU A 50 -34.86 -4.14 -9.15
CA LEU A 50 -33.58 -4.47 -9.76
C LEU A 50 -32.41 -4.25 -8.79
N GLN A 51 -32.46 -3.18 -7.98
CA GLN A 51 -31.44 -2.91 -6.97
C GLN A 51 -31.45 -3.98 -5.87
N VAL A 52 -32.63 -4.43 -5.44
CA VAL A 52 -32.75 -5.54 -4.46
C VAL A 52 -32.15 -6.82 -5.02
N LEU A 53 -32.48 -7.19 -6.26
CA LEU A 53 -31.95 -8.38 -6.91
C LEU A 53 -30.43 -8.33 -7.14
N LEU A 54 -29.87 -7.15 -7.43
CA LEU A 54 -28.42 -6.97 -7.54
C LEU A 54 -27.71 -7.18 -6.20
N ASN A 55 -28.27 -6.64 -5.11
CA ASN A 55 -27.72 -6.84 -3.77
C ASN A 55 -27.79 -8.33 -3.36
N GLU A 56 -28.89 -9.02 -3.67
CA GLU A 56 -29.03 -10.47 -3.42
C GLU A 56 -28.03 -11.29 -4.24
N ALA A 57 -27.78 -10.91 -5.50
CA ALA A 57 -26.79 -11.57 -6.34
C ALA A 57 -25.37 -11.37 -5.77
N GLU A 58 -25.04 -10.15 -5.32
CA GLU A 58 -23.75 -9.83 -4.71
C GLU A 58 -23.49 -10.65 -3.44
N ASP A 59 -24.51 -10.83 -2.59
CA ASP A 59 -24.42 -11.69 -1.40
C ASP A 59 -24.16 -13.17 -1.79
N VAL A 60 -24.78 -13.68 -2.86
CA VAL A 60 -24.56 -15.05 -3.36
C VAL A 60 -23.16 -15.23 -3.95
N PHE A 61 -22.65 -14.23 -4.67
CA PHE A 61 -21.29 -14.27 -5.23
C PHE A 61 -20.22 -14.13 -4.14
N SER A 62 -20.45 -13.25 -3.16
CA SER A 62 -19.57 -13.09 -1.99
C SER A 62 -19.51 -14.36 -1.14
N ALA A 63 -20.64 -15.07 -0.97
CA ALA A 63 -20.68 -16.35 -0.28
C ALA A 63 -19.87 -17.45 -1.02
N LYS A 64 -19.93 -17.49 -2.36
CA LYS A 64 -19.15 -18.47 -3.15
C LYS A 64 -17.64 -18.20 -3.14
N ASP A 65 -17.22 -16.93 -3.11
CA ASP A 65 -15.81 -16.58 -2.95
C ASP A 65 -15.26 -16.95 -1.57
N SER A 66 -16.10 -16.92 -0.53
CA SER A 66 -15.71 -17.38 0.80
C SER A 66 -15.52 -18.90 0.89
N ASP A 67 -16.28 -19.68 0.12
CA ASP A 67 -16.16 -21.15 0.07
C ASP A 67 -14.89 -21.63 -0.64
N LEU A 68 -14.40 -20.88 -1.64
CA LEU A 68 -13.12 -21.17 -2.30
C LEU A 68 -11.91 -20.80 -1.43
N SER A 69 -12.10 -19.99 -0.39
CA SER A 69 -11.03 -19.54 0.52
C SER A 69 -10.90 -20.38 1.81
N ASN A 70 -11.83 -21.30 2.07
CA ASN A 70 -11.92 -22.05 3.33
C ASN A 70 -11.32 -23.47 3.28
N GLN A 71 -10.05 -23.60 2.92
CA GLN A 71 -9.26 -24.78 3.30
C GLN A 71 -8.21 -24.54 4.42
N VAL A 72 -8.15 -23.36 5.04
CA VAL A 72 -7.25 -23.15 6.19
C VAL A 72 -7.93 -22.30 7.29
N VAL A 73 -8.36 -23.02 8.35
CA VAL A 73 -8.68 -22.57 9.74
C VAL A 73 -10.01 -21.82 9.97
N PRO A 74 -10.83 -22.21 10.99
CA PRO A 74 -12.18 -21.68 11.17
C PRO A 74 -12.19 -20.34 11.91
N THR A 75 -12.89 -19.34 11.36
CA THR A 75 -13.11 -18.04 12.01
C THR A 75 -14.45 -17.99 12.74
N LYS A 76 -14.40 -17.51 13.99
CA LYS A 76 -15.57 -17.26 14.84
C LYS A 76 -16.37 -16.05 14.33
N ASN A 77 -17.69 -16.21 14.30
CA ASN A 77 -18.73 -15.23 13.96
C ASN A 77 -18.40 -13.77 14.34
N ARG A 78 -18.19 -12.92 13.33
CA ARG A 78 -18.12 -11.46 13.46
C ARG A 78 -19.54 -10.89 13.62
N ARG A 79 -19.89 -10.49 14.85
CA ARG A 79 -21.07 -9.64 15.11
C ARG A 79 -20.87 -8.28 14.45
N ARG A 80 -21.81 -7.87 13.57
CA ARG A 80 -21.93 -6.52 13.03
C ARG A 80 -22.03 -5.51 14.19
N ARG A 81 -20.97 -4.72 14.43
CA ARG A 81 -21.03 -3.54 15.31
C ARG A 81 -21.75 -2.41 14.58
N LYS A 82 -22.87 -1.95 15.17
CA LYS A 82 -23.55 -0.69 14.81
C LYS A 82 -22.54 0.46 14.91
N ARG A 83 -22.40 1.24 13.84
CA ARG A 83 -21.70 2.54 13.87
C ARG A 83 -22.49 3.48 14.77
N PHE A 84 -21.93 3.80 15.94
CA PHE A 84 -22.41 4.91 16.77
C PHE A 84 -21.72 6.20 16.31
N HIS A 85 -22.51 7.22 16.05
CA HIS A 85 -22.06 8.59 15.89
C HIS A 85 -21.60 9.15 17.24
N ARG A 86 -20.39 9.74 17.23
CA ARG A 86 -19.93 10.95 17.93
C ARG A 86 -20.22 11.11 19.44
N ALA A 87 -19.14 11.08 20.22
CA ALA A 87 -18.92 11.93 21.39
C ALA A 87 -17.40 12.12 21.51
N ASP A 88 -16.86 13.00 20.66
CA ASP A 88 -15.56 13.61 20.92
C ASP A 88 -15.81 14.65 22.02
N ASP A 89 -15.01 14.61 23.08
CA ASP A 89 -15.02 15.46 24.30
C ASP A 89 -15.42 14.72 25.61
N ALA A 90 -14.84 13.55 25.86
CA ALA A 90 -14.82 12.94 27.19
C ALA A 90 -13.38 12.62 27.60
N ASP A 91 -12.84 13.54 28.42
CA ASP A 91 -11.87 13.35 29.50
C ASP A 91 -10.98 12.09 29.46
N ASP A 92 -9.70 12.31 29.12
CA ASP A 92 -8.60 11.33 29.12
C ASP A 92 -8.25 10.89 30.56
N SER A 93 -9.11 10.07 31.17
CA SER A 93 -8.74 9.32 32.36
C SER A 93 -7.98 8.05 31.96
N VAL A 94 -6.75 7.96 32.46
CA VAL A 94 -5.73 6.92 32.35
C VAL A 94 -6.31 5.49 32.43
N ASP A 95 -5.87 4.62 31.51
CA ASP A 95 -6.11 3.17 31.44
C ASP A 95 -7.46 2.65 30.88
N ASN A 96 -8.01 3.29 29.85
CA ASN A 96 -8.88 2.55 28.93
C ASN A 96 -8.01 1.80 27.90
N PRO A 97 -7.96 0.45 27.90
CA PRO A 97 -7.21 -0.32 26.90
C PRO A 97 -7.65 0.01 25.47
N SER A 98 -8.89 0.47 25.25
CA SER A 98 -9.31 0.93 23.92
C SER A 98 -8.60 2.20 23.46
N SER A 99 -8.11 3.06 24.37
CA SER A 99 -7.32 4.25 24.03
C SER A 99 -5.88 3.87 23.68
N LEU A 100 -5.22 3.02 24.48
CA LEU A 100 -3.87 2.56 24.15
C LEU A 100 -3.85 1.69 22.89
N GLU A 101 -4.80 0.77 22.74
CA GLU A 101 -4.94 -0.06 21.53
C GLU A 101 -5.15 0.81 20.28
N GLU A 102 -5.97 1.86 20.34
CA GLU A 102 -6.13 2.79 19.21
C GLU A 102 -4.86 3.60 18.95
N ARG A 103 -4.11 4.01 19.99
CA ARG A 103 -2.80 4.65 19.80
C ARG A 103 -1.79 3.72 19.13
N VAL A 104 -1.77 2.43 19.49
CA VAL A 104 -0.94 1.40 18.82
C VAL A 104 -1.40 1.21 17.37
N ARG A 105 -2.71 1.13 17.11
CA ARG A 105 -3.26 1.06 15.75
C ARG A 105 -2.89 2.28 14.92
N LYS A 106 -2.94 3.48 15.51
CA LYS A 106 -2.50 4.74 14.89
C LYS A 106 -1.00 4.72 14.58
N ALA A 107 -0.17 4.15 15.45
CA ALA A 107 1.26 3.95 15.19
C ALA A 107 1.49 2.99 14.00
N GLY A 108 0.73 1.89 13.93
CA GLY A 108 0.76 0.97 12.79
C GLY A 108 0.37 1.63 11.46
N ARG A 109 -0.66 2.50 11.47
CA ARG A 109 -1.01 3.30 10.28
C ARG A 109 0.15 4.22 9.87
N ARG A 110 0.78 4.91 10.83
CA ARG A 110 1.94 5.80 10.55
C ARG A 110 3.12 5.02 9.99
N PHE A 111 3.44 3.86 10.57
CA PHE A 111 4.51 2.98 10.09
C PHE A 111 4.27 2.57 8.62
N ALA A 112 3.04 2.20 8.26
CA ALA A 112 2.70 1.82 6.89
C ALA A 112 2.71 2.97 5.87
N VAL A 113 2.80 4.23 6.30
CA VAL A 113 2.93 5.39 5.41
C VAL A 113 4.37 5.82 5.26
N ASN A 114 5.16 5.75 6.34
CA ASN A 114 6.49 6.34 6.38
C ASN A 114 7.62 5.31 6.37
N GLU A 115 7.41 4.13 6.92
CA GLU A 115 8.50 3.15 7.09
C GLU A 115 8.37 2.02 6.08
N ALA A 116 7.29 1.22 6.15
CA ALA A 116 7.08 0.12 5.22
C ALA A 116 5.62 -0.37 5.20
N ALA A 117 5.09 -0.64 4.01
CA ALA A 117 3.77 -1.25 3.82
C ALA A 117 3.67 -2.70 4.35
N PHE A 118 4.80 -3.38 4.53
CA PHE A 118 4.89 -4.77 4.99
C PHE A 118 6.07 -4.99 5.92
N PHE A 119 5.89 -5.94 6.84
CA PHE A 119 7.00 -6.50 7.60
C PHE A 119 7.82 -7.50 6.78
N ILE A 120 9.13 -7.53 7.06
CA ILE A 120 10.05 -8.53 6.52
C ILE A 120 9.73 -9.91 7.11
N ASP A 121 9.51 -9.97 8.42
CA ASP A 121 9.04 -11.16 9.10
C ASP A 121 8.17 -10.74 10.30
N GLU A 122 6.86 -10.96 10.17
CA GLU A 122 5.91 -10.53 11.19
C GLU A 122 6.10 -11.29 12.50
N VAL A 123 6.46 -12.59 12.45
CA VAL A 123 6.64 -13.38 13.67
C VAL A 123 7.85 -12.85 14.43
N ASP A 124 8.98 -12.76 13.75
CA ASP A 124 10.25 -12.36 14.37
C ASP A 124 10.17 -10.93 14.96
N ILE A 125 9.42 -10.01 14.33
CA ILE A 125 9.26 -8.62 14.82
C ILE A 125 8.57 -8.54 16.18
N TRP A 126 7.67 -9.46 16.49
CA TRP A 126 6.92 -9.44 17.76
C TRP A 126 7.53 -10.37 18.81
N THR A 127 8.34 -11.36 18.41
CA THR A 127 8.96 -12.33 19.32
C THR A 127 10.39 -11.98 19.72
N ASN A 128 11.20 -11.41 18.83
CA ASN A 128 12.60 -11.14 19.12
C ASN A 128 12.76 -9.90 19.96
N GLU A 129 13.62 -9.93 20.98
CA GLU A 129 13.99 -8.75 21.77
C GLU A 129 14.71 -7.71 20.89
N ALA A 130 14.50 -6.44 21.23
CA ALA A 130 15.18 -5.35 20.55
C ALA A 130 16.61 -5.26 21.07
N GLU A 131 17.58 -5.11 20.17
CA GLU A 131 18.97 -4.86 20.57
C GLU A 131 19.13 -3.42 21.08
N ASP A 132 19.66 -3.25 22.29
CA ASP A 132 19.82 -1.91 22.90
C ASP A 132 20.80 -1.02 22.12
N GLU A 133 21.85 -1.62 21.54
CA GLU A 133 22.92 -0.92 20.80
C GLU A 133 22.94 -1.34 19.31
N PHE A 134 21.76 -1.33 18.66
CA PHE A 134 21.66 -1.71 17.25
C PHE A 134 22.43 -0.76 16.32
N ASP A 135 23.42 -1.29 15.58
CA ASP A 135 24.19 -0.53 14.59
C ASP A 135 23.50 -0.52 13.22
N TYR A 136 22.91 0.62 12.88
CA TYR A 136 22.28 0.86 11.57
C TYR A 136 23.23 0.69 10.37
N ALA A 137 24.54 0.82 10.54
CA ALA A 137 25.49 0.55 9.44
C ALA A 137 25.48 -0.93 9.01
N THR A 138 25.02 -1.84 9.89
CA THR A 138 24.94 -3.28 9.62
C THR A 138 23.54 -3.76 9.26
N GLU A 139 22.56 -2.85 9.17
CA GLU A 139 21.13 -3.20 9.08
C GLU A 139 20.82 -4.14 7.90
N PHE A 140 21.55 -4.02 6.78
CA PHE A 140 21.29 -4.83 5.58
C PHE A 140 22.15 -6.09 5.44
N ASN A 141 23.05 -6.38 6.38
CA ASN A 141 23.99 -7.50 6.28
C ASN A 141 23.33 -8.88 6.33
N SER A 142 22.17 -9.01 6.99
CA SER A 142 21.46 -10.27 7.15
C SER A 142 19.95 -10.07 7.31
N LYS A 143 19.16 -11.14 7.20
CA LYS A 143 17.72 -11.08 7.53
C LYS A 143 17.51 -10.63 8.98
N THR A 144 18.30 -11.14 9.91
CA THR A 144 18.18 -10.83 11.35
C THR A 144 18.41 -9.35 11.63
N THR A 145 19.47 -8.76 11.07
CA THR A 145 19.76 -7.33 11.26
C THR A 145 18.69 -6.45 10.60
N ARG A 146 18.11 -6.87 9.46
CA ARG A 146 16.98 -6.16 8.85
C ARG A 146 15.71 -6.22 9.70
N VAL A 147 15.45 -7.35 10.35
CA VAL A 147 14.35 -7.48 11.32
C VAL A 147 14.58 -6.57 12.54
N GLN A 148 15.80 -6.55 13.08
CA GLN A 148 16.15 -5.65 14.19
C GLN A 148 15.97 -4.17 13.82
N ALA A 149 16.39 -3.77 12.61
CA ALA A 149 16.14 -2.41 12.12
C ALA A 149 14.64 -2.06 12.10
N GLN A 150 13.79 -2.97 11.61
CA GLN A 150 12.33 -2.77 11.64
C GLN A 150 11.75 -2.73 13.06
N ILE A 151 12.30 -3.53 13.99
CA ILE A 151 11.91 -3.46 15.42
C ILE A 151 12.23 -2.07 15.98
N GLN A 152 13.39 -1.52 15.67
CA GLN A 152 13.77 -0.18 16.13
C GLN A 152 12.86 0.90 15.52
N ASP A 153 12.60 0.84 14.22
CA ASP A 153 11.70 1.77 13.52
C ASP A 153 10.29 1.72 14.13
N LEU A 154 9.79 0.52 14.45
CA LEU A 154 8.53 0.30 15.15
C LEU A 154 8.54 0.86 16.57
N LEU A 155 9.60 0.62 17.33
CA LEU A 155 9.73 1.10 18.72
C LEU A 155 9.72 2.62 18.80
N ARG A 156 10.35 3.32 17.83
CA ARG A 156 10.29 4.78 17.73
C ARG A 156 8.85 5.31 17.64
N LEU A 157 7.98 4.59 16.93
CA LEU A 157 6.59 4.98 16.71
C LEU A 157 5.62 4.50 17.79
N LEU A 158 5.94 3.41 18.50
CA LEU A 158 5.07 2.89 19.55
C LEU A 158 4.97 3.88 20.73
N PRO A 159 3.76 4.05 21.31
CA PRO A 159 3.59 4.73 22.59
C PRO A 159 4.46 4.10 23.69
N ASN A 160 5.06 4.91 24.56
CA ASN A 160 5.99 4.45 25.61
C ASN A 160 5.39 3.34 26.50
N ASP A 161 4.10 3.45 26.81
CA ASP A 161 3.33 2.48 27.59
C ASP A 161 3.06 1.15 26.83
N ALA A 162 3.08 1.18 25.50
CA ALA A 162 3.02 -0.02 24.66
C ALA A 162 4.40 -0.66 24.44
N ARG A 163 5.50 0.10 24.48
CA ARG A 163 6.86 -0.43 24.23
C ARG A 163 7.24 -1.56 25.20
N SER A 164 6.99 -1.35 26.49
CA SER A 164 7.23 -2.37 27.53
C SER A 164 6.31 -3.59 27.41
N ARG A 165 5.25 -3.49 26.62
CA ARG A 165 4.25 -4.53 26.37
C ARG A 165 4.33 -5.08 24.94
N ARG A 166 5.35 -4.72 24.15
CA ARG A 166 5.43 -5.04 22.71
C ARG A 166 5.23 -6.52 22.40
N THR A 167 5.76 -7.42 23.23
CA THR A 167 5.66 -8.87 23.06
C THR A 167 4.25 -9.43 23.40
N GLN A 168 3.37 -8.60 23.97
CA GLN A 168 1.99 -9.00 24.21
C GLN A 168 1.22 -9.02 22.90
N LYS A 169 0.54 -10.14 22.63
CA LYS A 169 -0.19 -10.40 21.38
C LYS A 169 -1.09 -9.24 20.92
N TRP A 170 -1.82 -8.60 21.84
CA TRP A 170 -2.75 -7.53 21.47
C TRP A 170 -2.05 -6.29 20.90
N VAL A 171 -0.79 -6.01 21.29
CA VAL A 171 0.00 -4.90 20.71
C VAL A 171 0.31 -5.20 19.26
N GLY A 172 0.80 -6.42 19.00
CA GLY A 172 1.06 -6.90 17.65
C GLY A 172 -0.18 -6.89 16.76
N ASP A 173 -1.28 -7.48 17.25
CA ASP A 173 -2.56 -7.54 16.54
C ASP A 173 -3.08 -6.13 16.20
N ALA A 174 -3.04 -5.19 17.14
CA ALA A 174 -3.52 -3.81 16.92
C ALA A 174 -2.64 -3.02 15.94
N PHE A 175 -1.32 -3.19 16.01
CA PHE A 175 -0.39 -2.51 15.12
C PHE A 175 -0.51 -3.05 13.68
N VAL A 176 -0.56 -4.37 13.52
CA VAL A 176 -0.75 -5.04 12.23
C VAL A 176 -2.11 -4.69 11.63
N ASP A 177 -3.18 -4.62 12.43
CA ASP A 177 -4.50 -4.14 12.00
C ASP A 177 -4.42 -2.69 11.49
N GLY A 178 -3.69 -1.83 12.20
CA GLY A 178 -3.39 -0.45 11.76
C GLY A 178 -2.68 -0.39 10.41
N MET A 179 -1.58 -1.14 10.25
CA MET A 179 -0.85 -1.24 8.99
C MET A 179 -1.71 -1.77 7.86
N GLY A 180 -2.47 -2.84 8.11
CA GLY A 180 -3.37 -3.46 7.15
C GLY A 180 -4.46 -2.51 6.68
N GLY A 181 -5.10 -1.79 7.62
CA GLY A 181 -6.10 -0.78 7.31
C GLY A 181 -5.55 0.35 6.45
N GLN A 182 -4.35 0.85 6.75
CA GLN A 182 -3.71 1.90 5.97
C GLN A 182 -3.34 1.41 4.56
N ARG A 183 -2.75 0.22 4.45
CA ARG A 183 -2.38 -0.37 3.15
C ARG A 183 -3.62 -0.59 2.27
N SER A 184 -4.70 -1.14 2.82
CA SER A 184 -5.97 -1.29 2.10
C SER A 184 -6.55 0.04 1.66
N ALA A 185 -6.47 1.07 2.50
CA ALA A 185 -6.91 2.42 2.13
C ALA A 185 -6.07 3.03 1.01
N ALA A 186 -4.73 2.89 1.06
CA ALA A 186 -3.82 3.36 0.03
C ALA A 186 -4.12 2.69 -1.33
N VAL A 187 -4.21 1.36 -1.35
CA VAL A 187 -4.55 0.55 -2.53
C VAL A 187 -5.88 0.98 -3.14
N HIS A 188 -6.91 1.14 -2.31
CA HIS A 188 -8.22 1.56 -2.76
C HIS A 188 -8.18 2.97 -3.38
N ARG A 189 -7.51 3.92 -2.72
CA ARG A 189 -7.34 5.27 -3.25
C ARG A 189 -6.64 5.26 -4.60
N ILE A 190 -5.49 4.61 -4.69
CA ILE A 190 -4.64 4.62 -5.89
C ILE A 190 -5.34 3.99 -7.10
N ARG A 191 -5.97 2.82 -6.93
CA ARG A 191 -6.55 2.07 -8.06
C ARG A 191 -8.00 2.43 -8.38
N HIS A 192 -8.74 3.05 -7.46
CA HIS A 192 -10.16 3.40 -7.69
C HIS A 192 -10.42 4.89 -7.63
N ALA A 193 -10.10 5.55 -6.51
CA ALA A 193 -10.50 6.94 -6.30
C ALA A 193 -9.63 7.95 -7.06
N SER A 194 -8.34 7.62 -7.23
CA SER A 194 -7.31 8.53 -7.74
C SER A 194 -6.81 8.17 -9.12
N LEU A 195 -7.25 7.05 -9.71
CA LEU A 195 -6.63 6.52 -10.93
C LEU A 195 -6.63 7.53 -12.09
N ALA A 196 -7.72 8.27 -12.25
CA ALA A 196 -7.85 9.34 -13.25
C ALA A 196 -6.80 10.46 -13.10
N HIS A 197 -6.28 10.68 -11.89
CA HIS A 197 -5.28 11.70 -11.58
C HIS A 197 -3.84 11.18 -11.72
N LEU A 198 -3.68 9.86 -11.65
CA LEU A 198 -2.39 9.16 -11.68
C LEU A 198 -1.99 8.70 -13.09
N SER A 199 -2.92 8.62 -14.02
CA SER A 199 -2.68 8.11 -15.38
C SER A 199 -3.17 9.08 -16.44
N ALA A 200 -2.57 9.02 -17.62
CA ALA A 200 -3.08 9.79 -18.76
C ALA A 200 -4.46 9.27 -19.18
N ALA A 201 -5.30 10.15 -19.73
CA ALA A 201 -6.69 9.81 -20.05
C ALA A 201 -6.80 8.64 -21.05
N ASP A 202 -5.86 8.54 -21.99
CA ASP A 202 -5.76 7.47 -22.98
C ASP A 202 -5.23 6.14 -22.38
N GLU A 203 -4.51 6.19 -21.27
CA GLU A 203 -4.02 5.02 -20.54
C GLU A 203 -5.11 4.34 -19.71
N LEU A 204 -6.13 5.07 -19.25
CA LEU A 204 -7.14 4.57 -18.30
C LEU A 204 -7.83 3.28 -18.75
N LYS A 205 -8.08 3.13 -20.06
CA LYS A 205 -8.70 1.93 -20.63
C LYS A 205 -7.86 0.66 -20.40
N HIS A 206 -6.54 0.79 -20.26
CA HIS A 206 -5.63 -0.34 -20.09
C HIS A 206 -5.56 -0.84 -18.64
N PHE A 207 -6.19 -0.15 -17.69
CA PHE A 207 -6.26 -0.60 -16.29
C PHE A 207 -7.37 -1.62 -16.03
N ALA A 208 -8.27 -1.84 -16.99
CA ALA A 208 -9.47 -2.67 -16.83
C ALA A 208 -9.14 -4.12 -16.46
N THR A 209 -8.14 -4.74 -17.11
CA THR A 209 -7.80 -6.14 -16.87
C THR A 209 -6.31 -6.32 -16.58
N ALA A 210 -5.97 -7.44 -15.94
CA ALA A 210 -4.58 -7.81 -15.70
C ALA A 210 -3.79 -8.02 -17.01
N SER A 211 -4.43 -8.60 -18.02
CA SER A 211 -3.83 -8.84 -19.33
C SER A 211 -3.52 -7.52 -20.04
N ASP A 212 -4.46 -6.58 -20.04
CA ASP A 212 -4.27 -5.27 -20.69
C ASP A 212 -3.14 -4.49 -20.00
N ARG A 213 -3.09 -4.51 -18.65
CA ARG A 213 -1.98 -3.89 -17.93
C ARG A 213 -0.63 -4.52 -18.27
N PHE A 214 -0.57 -5.84 -18.38
CA PHE A 214 0.67 -6.51 -18.79
C PHE A 214 1.09 -6.10 -20.21
N GLU A 215 0.17 -6.15 -21.16
CA GLU A 215 0.46 -5.83 -22.57
C GLU A 215 1.00 -4.41 -22.74
N HIS A 216 0.40 -3.45 -22.03
CA HIS A 216 0.72 -2.03 -22.19
C HIS A 216 1.81 -1.50 -21.25
N PHE A 217 1.99 -2.09 -20.07
CA PHE A 217 2.83 -1.50 -19.03
C PHE A 217 3.97 -2.39 -18.51
N LYS A 218 4.11 -3.64 -18.98
CA LYS A 218 5.18 -4.54 -18.50
C LYS A 218 6.57 -3.89 -18.56
N ASP A 219 6.88 -3.19 -19.65
CA ASP A 219 8.20 -2.56 -19.82
C ASP A 219 8.39 -1.40 -18.84
N ARG A 220 7.33 -0.62 -18.58
CA ARG A 220 7.29 0.49 -17.61
C ARG A 220 7.58 0.03 -16.18
N VAL A 221 7.18 -1.19 -15.82
CA VAL A 221 7.45 -1.80 -14.50
C VAL A 221 8.71 -2.67 -14.47
N GLY A 222 9.52 -2.63 -15.52
CA GLY A 222 10.84 -3.24 -15.60
C GLY A 222 10.85 -4.71 -16.02
N TYR A 223 9.85 -5.15 -16.78
CA TYR A 223 9.86 -6.49 -17.37
C TYR A 223 11.01 -6.65 -18.36
N ILE A 224 11.78 -7.73 -18.21
CA ILE A 224 12.84 -8.13 -19.13
C ILE A 224 12.42 -9.47 -19.72
N SER A 225 12.26 -9.48 -21.05
CA SER A 225 11.88 -10.67 -21.81
C SER A 225 12.92 -11.78 -21.66
N ALA A 226 12.44 -13.02 -21.76
CA ALA A 226 13.33 -14.18 -21.72
C ALA A 226 14.31 -14.15 -22.90
N CYS A 227 15.53 -14.63 -22.64
CA CYS A 227 16.52 -14.91 -23.67
C CYS A 227 16.96 -16.38 -23.55
N PRO A 228 17.76 -16.92 -24.49
CA PRO A 228 18.15 -18.33 -24.47
C PRO A 228 18.80 -18.81 -23.15
N THR A 229 19.44 -17.91 -22.41
CA THR A 229 20.17 -18.23 -21.16
C THR A 229 19.42 -17.84 -19.89
N ARG A 230 18.31 -17.10 -19.98
CA ARG A 230 17.63 -16.54 -18.81
C ARG A 230 16.12 -16.44 -19.03
N LYS A 231 15.35 -16.94 -18.07
CA LYS A 231 13.89 -16.76 -18.02
C LYS A 231 13.54 -15.27 -17.91
N SER A 232 12.34 -14.90 -18.34
CA SER A 232 11.85 -13.54 -18.12
C SER A 232 11.80 -13.23 -16.63
N PHE A 233 12.04 -11.97 -16.29
CA PHE A 233 12.03 -11.50 -14.91
C PHE A 233 11.74 -10.00 -14.91
N TYR A 234 11.45 -9.44 -13.74
CA TYR A 234 11.31 -8.01 -13.57
C TYR A 234 12.51 -7.43 -12.84
N SER A 235 13.18 -6.44 -13.44
CA SER A 235 14.27 -5.70 -12.80
C SER A 235 13.73 -4.82 -11.68
N ALA A 236 14.43 -4.80 -10.55
CA ALA A 236 14.10 -3.90 -9.44
C ALA A 236 14.40 -2.43 -9.78
N PHE A 237 15.50 -2.17 -10.48
CA PHE A 237 15.97 -0.81 -10.74
C PHE A 237 15.85 -0.39 -12.21
N LYS A 238 15.79 -1.32 -13.17
CA LYS A 238 15.56 -0.98 -14.60
C LYS A 238 14.06 -0.91 -14.92
N ALA A 239 13.33 -0.11 -14.16
CA ALA A 239 11.90 0.13 -14.36
C ALA A 239 11.68 1.62 -14.66
N PRO A 240 11.31 1.99 -15.91
CA PRO A 240 11.12 3.39 -16.32
C PRO A 240 10.22 4.20 -15.38
N ILE A 241 9.22 3.56 -14.74
CA ILE A 241 8.32 4.21 -13.79
C ILE A 241 9.01 4.85 -12.58
N LEU A 242 10.25 4.45 -12.28
CA LEU A 242 11.01 4.99 -11.17
C LEU A 242 11.68 6.32 -11.51
N TYR A 243 11.86 6.64 -12.78
CA TYR A 243 12.67 7.78 -13.22
C TYR A 243 11.80 8.87 -13.84
N ASP A 244 12.19 10.13 -13.67
CA ASP A 244 11.69 11.23 -14.50
C ASP A 244 12.30 11.20 -15.91
N GLN A 245 13.53 10.70 -16.05
CA GLN A 245 14.21 10.45 -17.32
C GLN A 245 14.87 9.07 -17.31
N PHE A 246 14.53 8.22 -18.28
CA PHE A 246 15.09 6.86 -18.37
C PHE A 246 15.55 6.55 -19.79
N ASP A 247 16.84 6.28 -19.94
CA ASP A 247 17.48 5.93 -21.21
C ASP A 247 17.76 4.43 -21.38
N GLY A 248 17.36 3.61 -20.38
CA GLY A 248 17.59 2.17 -20.34
C GLY A 248 18.64 1.73 -19.32
N GLU A 249 19.41 2.67 -18.77
CA GLU A 249 20.44 2.41 -17.77
C GLU A 249 20.10 2.99 -16.39
N LEU A 250 20.83 2.51 -15.38
CA LEU A 250 20.64 2.99 -14.00
C LEU A 250 21.30 4.38 -13.87
N ASP A 251 20.46 5.40 -13.75
CA ASP A 251 20.88 6.76 -13.43
C ASP A 251 20.36 7.18 -12.04
N VAL A 252 21.26 7.31 -11.07
CA VAL A 252 20.89 7.63 -9.68
C VAL A 252 20.37 9.06 -9.52
N ASP A 253 20.74 9.97 -10.42
CA ASP A 253 20.30 11.37 -10.34
C ASP A 253 18.84 11.50 -10.75
N HIS A 254 18.36 10.63 -11.64
CA HIS A 254 16.97 10.55 -12.10
C HIS A 254 16.11 9.51 -11.36
N LEU A 255 16.74 8.60 -10.60
CA LEU A 255 16.04 7.54 -9.86
C LEU A 255 15.13 8.11 -8.76
N PHE A 256 13.91 7.57 -8.68
CA PHE A 256 12.83 7.98 -7.77
C PHE A 256 12.30 9.41 -7.95
N ARG A 257 12.61 10.07 -9.07
CA ARG A 257 12.10 11.41 -9.39
C ARG A 257 10.87 11.43 -10.27
N ASN A 258 10.34 10.27 -10.68
CA ASN A 258 9.14 10.24 -11.52
C ASN A 258 7.97 10.97 -10.83
N PRO A 259 7.34 11.98 -11.45
CA PRO A 259 6.24 12.74 -10.85
C PRO A 259 5.07 11.87 -10.37
N LEU A 260 4.87 10.70 -10.97
CA LEU A 260 3.86 9.73 -10.54
C LEU A 260 4.08 9.29 -9.08
N LEU A 261 5.32 9.11 -8.63
CA LEU A 261 5.62 8.67 -7.26
C LEU A 261 5.16 9.72 -6.24
N LEU A 262 5.45 10.99 -6.53
CA LEU A 262 5.02 12.13 -5.74
C LEU A 262 3.48 12.20 -5.67
N LYS A 263 2.78 12.04 -6.81
CA LYS A 263 1.31 11.99 -6.84
C LYS A 263 0.74 10.83 -6.02
N ILE A 264 1.34 9.65 -6.13
CA ILE A 264 0.91 8.47 -5.36
C ILE A 264 1.03 8.76 -3.88
N TYR A 265 2.16 9.29 -3.43
CA TYR A 265 2.35 9.60 -2.02
C TYR A 265 1.42 10.74 -1.55
N ALA A 266 1.22 11.77 -2.36
CA ALA A 266 0.22 12.81 -2.09
C ALA A 266 -1.19 12.23 -1.94
N CYS A 267 -1.60 11.27 -2.78
CA CYS A 267 -2.88 10.56 -2.65
C CYS A 267 -3.00 9.78 -1.32
N ILE A 268 -1.91 9.17 -0.86
CA ILE A 268 -1.87 8.44 0.41
C ILE A 268 -2.02 9.43 1.59
N LEU A 269 -1.35 10.58 1.51
CA LEU A 269 -1.33 11.57 2.57
C LEU A 269 -2.60 12.41 2.66
N ARG A 270 -3.13 12.84 1.51
CA ARG A 270 -4.15 13.90 1.39
C ARG A 270 -5.47 13.41 0.82
N GLY A 271 -5.52 12.21 0.26
CA GLY A 271 -6.68 11.70 -0.47
C GLY A 271 -6.62 12.04 -1.96
N PRO A 272 -7.68 11.69 -2.73
CA PRO A 272 -7.65 11.73 -4.19
C PRO A 272 -7.27 13.08 -4.80
N ASP A 273 -7.84 14.16 -4.28
CA ASP A 273 -7.58 15.53 -4.73
C ASP A 273 -6.16 16.03 -4.38
N GLY A 274 -5.43 15.27 -3.56
CA GLY A 274 -4.06 15.58 -3.17
C GLY A 274 -3.08 15.54 -4.33
N ALA A 275 -3.31 14.69 -5.33
CA ALA A 275 -2.47 14.62 -6.53
C ALA A 275 -2.64 15.84 -7.43
N ASP A 276 -3.87 16.32 -7.60
CA ASP A 276 -4.15 17.48 -8.47
C ASP A 276 -3.57 18.76 -7.90
N GLY A 277 -3.72 18.97 -6.59
CA GLY A 277 -3.13 20.12 -5.92
C GLY A 277 -1.61 20.19 -6.10
N LEU A 278 -0.94 19.05 -6.11
CA LEU A 278 0.51 18.95 -6.34
C LEU A 278 0.92 19.39 -7.75
N LEU A 279 0.16 19.01 -8.77
CA LEU A 279 0.48 19.29 -10.16
C LEU A 279 0.13 20.71 -10.59
N GLU A 280 -0.94 21.26 -10.03
CA GLU A 280 -1.41 22.60 -10.39
C GLU A 280 -0.61 23.70 -9.68
N GLY A 281 0.38 23.33 -8.85
CA GLY A 281 1.10 24.28 -7.98
C GLY A 281 0.17 25.03 -7.04
N ARG A 282 -1.04 24.49 -6.80
CA ARG A 282 -2.03 25.11 -5.94
C ARG A 282 -1.74 24.67 -4.52
N PRO A 283 -1.75 25.59 -3.54
CA PRO A 283 -1.66 25.21 -2.14
C PRO A 283 -2.88 24.35 -1.81
N HIS A 284 -2.70 23.03 -1.86
CA HIS A 284 -3.70 22.10 -1.39
C HIS A 284 -3.68 22.17 0.12
N GLN A 285 -4.55 23.00 0.69
CA GLN A 285 -4.80 22.97 2.12
C GLN A 285 -5.47 21.63 2.43
N PRO A 286 -4.78 20.68 3.07
CA PRO A 286 -5.37 19.39 3.35
C PRO A 286 -6.59 19.62 4.24
N GLN A 287 -7.71 18.96 3.95
CA GLN A 287 -8.84 18.98 4.88
C GLN A 287 -8.35 18.56 6.28
N ALA A 288 -9.01 19.05 7.34
CA ALA A 288 -8.58 18.88 8.72
C ALA A 288 -8.32 17.43 9.17
N GLN A 289 -8.77 16.43 8.41
CA GLN A 289 -8.67 15.00 8.71
C GLN A 289 -7.85 14.19 7.70
N CYS A 290 -6.82 14.76 7.07
CA CYS A 290 -5.92 13.98 6.22
C CYS A 290 -4.87 13.19 7.02
N VAL A 291 -4.31 12.13 6.41
CA VAL A 291 -3.28 11.27 7.02
C VAL A 291 -2.05 12.09 7.41
N GLN A 292 -1.65 13.05 6.57
CA GLN A 292 -0.53 13.96 6.83
C GLN A 292 -0.69 14.68 8.18
N ARG A 293 -1.85 15.33 8.41
CA ARG A 293 -2.13 16.08 9.64
C ARG A 293 -2.32 15.15 10.85
N ILE A 294 -3.04 14.05 10.68
CA ILE A 294 -3.30 13.07 11.76
C ILE A 294 -2.00 12.50 12.35
N HIS A 295 -0.99 12.32 11.50
CA HIS A 295 0.29 11.70 11.87
C HIS A 295 1.46 12.68 11.94
N HIS A 296 1.21 14.00 11.79
CA HIS A 296 2.23 15.04 11.78
C HIS A 296 3.40 14.72 10.84
N ILE A 297 3.08 14.35 9.60
CA ILE A 297 4.07 14.06 8.56
C ILE A 297 4.43 15.38 7.89
N SER A 298 5.64 15.86 8.12
CA SER A 298 6.17 17.13 7.59
C SER A 298 7.35 16.95 6.64
N ARG A 299 7.90 15.74 6.55
CA ARG A 299 9.05 15.40 5.71
C ARG A 299 8.94 14.00 5.14
N THR A 300 9.65 13.78 4.05
CA THR A 300 9.72 12.51 3.33
C THR A 300 10.79 11.63 3.94
N SER A 301 10.44 10.37 4.23
CA SER A 301 11.38 9.34 4.64
C SER A 301 11.82 8.48 3.44
N THR A 302 12.94 7.76 3.59
CA THR A 302 13.36 6.79 2.58
C THR A 302 12.33 5.67 2.38
N GLY A 303 11.63 5.28 3.46
CA GLY A 303 10.54 4.30 3.43
C GLY A 303 9.34 4.79 2.61
N ALA A 304 8.97 6.05 2.74
CA ALA A 304 7.90 6.67 1.94
C ALA A 304 8.21 6.66 0.44
N ILE A 305 9.45 7.01 0.05
CA ILE A 305 9.89 6.96 -1.35
C ILE A 305 9.82 5.52 -1.88
N ALA A 306 10.35 4.56 -1.11
CA ALA A 306 10.36 3.16 -1.47
C ALA A 306 8.93 2.58 -1.61
N ASP A 307 8.02 2.91 -0.69
CA ASP A 307 6.62 2.47 -0.76
C ASP A 307 5.88 3.11 -1.93
N ALA A 308 6.10 4.39 -2.23
CA ALA A 308 5.53 5.03 -3.40
C ALA A 308 6.00 4.37 -4.70
N ALA A 309 7.30 4.06 -4.80
CA ALA A 309 7.87 3.31 -5.92
C ALA A 309 7.24 1.91 -6.07
N VAL A 310 7.14 1.16 -4.99
CA VAL A 310 6.54 -0.18 -4.96
C VAL A 310 5.06 -0.13 -5.34
N LEU A 311 4.30 0.85 -4.85
CA LEU A 311 2.90 1.05 -5.20
C LEU A 311 2.72 1.47 -6.66
N ALA A 312 3.63 2.28 -7.22
CA ALA A 312 3.61 2.63 -8.63
C ALA A 312 3.82 1.40 -9.52
N ILE A 313 4.81 0.57 -9.17
CA ILE A 313 5.06 -0.70 -9.86
C ILE A 313 3.83 -1.60 -9.77
N TRP A 314 3.24 -1.76 -8.58
CA TRP A 314 2.03 -2.57 -8.42
C TRP A 314 0.83 -2.02 -9.19
N LEU A 315 0.64 -0.71 -9.21
CA LEU A 315 -0.46 -0.06 -9.91
C LEU A 315 -0.46 -0.43 -11.40
N TYR A 316 0.73 -0.38 -12.02
CA TYR A 316 0.93 -0.66 -13.45
C TYR A 316 1.25 -2.13 -13.76
N SER A 317 1.39 -3.00 -12.76
CA SER A 317 1.64 -4.43 -12.98
C SER A 317 0.35 -5.19 -13.30
N ALA A 318 0.50 -6.43 -13.76
CA ALA A 318 -0.64 -7.33 -13.98
C ALA A 318 -1.34 -7.74 -12.66
N ASP A 319 -0.73 -7.50 -11.50
CA ASP A 319 -1.23 -8.02 -10.21
C ASP A 319 -2.57 -7.39 -9.82
N THR A 320 -3.47 -8.24 -9.34
CA THR A 320 -4.82 -7.82 -8.96
C THR A 320 -4.89 -7.37 -7.51
N LYS A 321 -3.97 -7.86 -6.65
CA LYS A 321 -3.93 -7.58 -5.22
C LYS A 321 -2.56 -7.05 -4.81
N PHE A 322 -2.52 -6.07 -3.92
CA PHE A 322 -1.26 -5.60 -3.34
C PHE A 322 -0.90 -6.48 -2.15
N GLN A 323 -0.14 -7.52 -2.41
CA GLN A 323 0.35 -8.48 -1.42
C GLN A 323 1.88 -8.41 -1.35
N ARG A 324 2.47 -9.18 -0.42
CA ARG A 324 3.93 -9.23 -0.26
C ARG A 324 4.64 -9.68 -1.57
N ARG A 325 3.97 -10.53 -2.34
CA ARG A 325 4.39 -11.04 -3.65
C ARG A 325 3.20 -10.97 -4.61
N GLY A 326 3.44 -10.55 -5.85
CA GLY A 326 2.41 -10.40 -6.88
C GLY A 326 1.73 -11.72 -7.24
N ASP A 327 0.41 -11.69 -7.40
CA ASP A 327 -0.39 -12.87 -7.71
C ASP A 327 -0.27 -13.33 -9.18
N GLN A 328 0.12 -12.44 -10.09
CA GLN A 328 0.30 -12.71 -11.52
C GLN A 328 1.77 -12.60 -11.95
N THR A 329 2.47 -11.58 -11.45
CA THR A 329 3.83 -11.24 -11.90
C THR A 329 4.93 -11.89 -11.08
N ASP A 330 4.58 -12.44 -9.91
CA ASP A 330 5.51 -12.98 -8.91
C ASP A 330 6.52 -11.93 -8.37
N ILE A 331 6.28 -10.63 -8.60
CA ILE A 331 7.13 -9.55 -8.09
C ILE A 331 7.11 -9.58 -6.55
N ASN A 332 8.29 -9.72 -5.94
CA ASN A 332 8.43 -9.65 -4.48
C ASN A 332 8.49 -8.18 -4.02
N TYR A 333 7.32 -7.59 -3.77
CA TYR A 333 7.17 -6.19 -3.38
C TYR A 333 7.88 -5.85 -2.06
N VAL A 334 7.91 -6.78 -1.10
CA VAL A 334 8.65 -6.58 0.15
C VAL A 334 10.15 -6.50 -0.12
N GLN A 335 10.69 -7.39 -0.95
CA GLN A 335 12.11 -7.34 -1.29
C GLN A 335 12.45 -6.07 -2.07
N ARG A 336 11.60 -5.62 -3.00
CA ARG A 336 11.82 -4.35 -3.72
C ARG A 336 11.87 -3.16 -2.78
N HIS A 337 10.91 -3.07 -1.84
CA HIS A 337 10.93 -2.03 -0.81
C HIS A 337 12.28 -2.05 -0.07
N MET A 338 12.71 -3.23 0.39
CA MET A 338 13.98 -3.38 1.10
C MET A 338 15.19 -2.98 0.25
N ASP A 339 15.22 -3.38 -1.02
CA ASP A 339 16.32 -3.03 -1.93
C ASP A 339 16.38 -1.50 -2.13
N TYR A 340 15.24 -0.82 -2.24
CA TYR A 340 15.18 0.63 -2.39
C TYR A 340 15.61 1.37 -1.12
N VAL A 341 15.05 1.01 0.04
CA VAL A 341 15.45 1.59 1.33
C VAL A 341 16.94 1.35 1.59
N GLU A 342 17.46 0.18 1.24
CA GLU A 342 18.88 -0.15 1.37
C GLU A 342 19.77 0.81 0.58
N GLN A 343 19.46 1.05 -0.70
CA GLN A 343 20.25 1.99 -1.50
C GLN A 343 20.14 3.42 -0.97
N LEU A 344 18.94 3.87 -0.60
CA LEU A 344 18.70 5.22 -0.09
C LEU A 344 19.44 5.45 1.25
N ARG A 345 19.27 4.56 2.22
CA ARG A 345 19.92 4.68 3.54
C ARG A 345 21.45 4.56 3.43
N LYS A 346 21.99 3.62 2.64
CA LYS A 346 23.45 3.53 2.39
C LYS A 346 24.02 4.81 1.78
N ALA A 347 23.31 5.40 0.81
CA ALA A 347 23.70 6.66 0.20
C ALA A 347 23.65 7.82 1.20
N LEU A 348 22.64 7.85 2.07
CA LEU A 348 22.45 8.88 3.08
C LEU A 348 23.55 8.82 4.15
N THR A 349 23.84 7.62 4.69
CA THR A 349 24.96 7.38 5.62
C THR A 349 26.29 7.79 5.01
N SER A 350 26.45 7.58 3.69
CA SER A 350 27.64 7.98 2.94
C SER A 350 27.61 9.45 2.46
N LYS A 351 26.60 10.23 2.85
CA LYS A 351 26.38 11.64 2.49
C LYS A 351 26.49 11.89 0.98
N LYS A 352 25.90 11.00 0.17
CA LYS A 352 25.88 11.17 -1.29
C LYS A 352 24.95 12.31 -1.66
N ALA A 353 25.41 13.22 -2.53
CA ALA A 353 24.63 14.39 -2.95
C ALA A 353 23.26 14.00 -3.55
N TRP A 354 23.24 13.02 -4.46
CA TRP A 354 22.01 12.63 -5.18
C TRP A 354 20.84 12.27 -4.26
N VAL A 355 21.07 11.61 -3.11
CA VAL A 355 19.99 11.21 -2.20
C VAL A 355 19.54 12.37 -1.31
N ILE A 356 20.45 13.26 -0.93
CA ILE A 356 20.11 14.48 -0.20
C ILE A 356 19.25 15.38 -1.11
N ASP A 357 19.68 15.54 -2.37
CA ASP A 357 18.94 16.30 -3.38
C ASP A 357 17.60 15.65 -3.73
N LEU A 358 17.50 14.32 -3.66
CA LEU A 358 16.25 13.59 -3.84
C LEU A 358 15.27 13.86 -2.69
N LEU A 359 15.72 13.75 -1.44
CA LEU A 359 14.88 14.02 -0.28
C LEU A 359 14.40 15.48 -0.28
N LYS A 360 15.30 16.42 -0.55
CA LYS A 360 14.95 17.84 -0.72
C LYS A 360 13.94 18.04 -1.86
N TYR A 361 14.15 17.41 -3.02
CA TYR A 361 13.20 17.48 -4.13
C TYR A 361 11.80 16.99 -3.75
N TRP A 362 11.71 15.90 -2.99
CA TRP A 362 10.43 15.40 -2.48
C TRP A 362 9.81 16.37 -1.48
N ASP A 363 10.60 16.91 -0.54
CA ASP A 363 10.12 17.82 0.50
C ASP A 363 9.70 19.18 -0.04
N ASP A 364 10.45 19.76 -0.98
CA ASP A 364 10.09 21.03 -1.63
C ASP A 364 8.73 20.94 -2.34
N ILE A 365 8.41 19.78 -2.91
CA ILE A 365 7.16 19.54 -3.64
C ILE A 365 6.01 19.16 -2.70
N LEU A 366 6.26 18.23 -1.77
CA LEU A 366 5.23 17.68 -0.90
C LEU A 366 5.00 18.54 0.32
N PHE A 367 6.00 19.22 0.87
CA PHE A 367 5.91 19.94 2.13
C PHE A 367 6.47 21.37 2.04
N PRO A 368 6.01 22.21 1.08
CA PRO A 368 6.57 23.54 0.84
C PRO A 368 6.46 24.50 2.03
N ASP A 369 5.57 24.21 2.98
CA ASP A 369 5.32 25.03 4.17
C ASP A 369 6.01 24.50 5.44
N ALA A 370 6.75 23.39 5.38
CA ALA A 370 7.34 22.75 6.57
C ALA A 370 8.34 23.66 7.32
N ASP A 371 9.03 24.54 6.61
CA ASP A 371 10.00 25.47 7.20
C ASP A 371 9.32 26.67 7.87
N ASN A 372 8.04 26.93 7.59
CA ASN A 372 7.29 28.05 8.17
C ASN A 372 6.56 27.67 9.47
N ASP A 373 6.54 26.39 9.85
CA ASP A 373 5.84 25.87 11.04
C ASP A 373 6.78 25.76 12.25
N ASP A 374 7.57 26.80 12.51
CA ASP A 374 8.54 26.95 13.61
C ASP A 374 7.91 27.00 15.03
N GLY A 375 6.65 26.58 15.17
CA GLY A 375 5.88 26.75 16.41
C GLY A 375 5.77 25.53 17.33
N ALA A 376 6.00 24.30 16.87
CA ALA A 376 5.75 23.14 17.71
C ALA A 376 6.61 21.92 17.36
N ALA A 377 7.59 21.65 18.23
CA ALA A 377 8.35 20.40 18.33
C ALA A 377 9.41 20.13 17.24
N ARG A 378 10.39 21.04 17.08
CA ARG A 378 11.71 20.65 16.55
C ARG A 378 12.50 19.90 17.62
N GLY A 379 12.64 18.59 17.43
CA GLY A 379 13.56 17.76 18.20
C GLY A 379 14.90 17.63 17.48
N GLY A 380 15.91 18.38 17.94
CA GLY A 380 17.33 18.00 18.03
C GLY A 380 18.18 17.77 16.76
N ASP A 381 17.69 17.06 15.75
CA ASP A 381 18.58 16.43 14.76
C ASP A 381 18.80 17.28 13.48
N ASP A 382 17.91 18.23 13.21
CA ASP A 382 17.88 18.99 11.94
C ASP A 382 18.93 20.11 11.89
N ASP A 383 19.14 20.81 13.00
CA ASP A 383 20.13 21.87 13.10
C ASP A 383 21.57 21.33 12.94
N GLU A 384 21.79 20.07 13.31
CA GLU A 384 23.08 19.39 13.16
C GLU A 384 23.33 18.98 11.69
N MET A 385 22.33 18.44 11.00
CA MET A 385 22.49 18.02 9.61
C MET A 385 22.66 19.20 8.65
N GLU A 386 21.95 20.31 8.87
CA GLU A 386 22.09 21.52 8.07
C GLU A 386 23.41 22.26 8.33
N SER A 387 23.88 22.27 9.59
CA SER A 387 25.22 22.74 9.97
C SER A 387 26.32 21.91 9.30
N VAL A 388 26.17 20.59 9.26
CA VAL A 388 27.11 19.66 8.61
C VAL A 388 27.13 19.84 7.09
N LEU A 389 25.97 20.00 6.44
CA LEU A 389 25.89 20.26 5.00
C LEU A 389 26.53 21.60 4.62
N ASN A 390 26.31 22.64 5.43
CA ASN A 390 26.99 23.93 5.25
C ASN A 390 28.51 23.83 5.45
N ALA A 391 28.99 22.98 6.36
CA ALA A 391 30.42 22.72 6.53
C ALA A 391 31.03 21.95 5.34
N PHE A 392 30.30 21.02 4.72
CA PHE A 392 30.75 20.30 3.53
C PHE A 392 30.75 21.18 2.27
N ASN A 393 29.73 22.02 2.09
CA ASN A 393 29.63 22.92 0.94
C ASN A 393 30.67 24.05 0.96
N ASN A 394 31.14 24.45 2.15
CA ASN A 394 32.14 25.50 2.33
C ASN A 394 33.57 24.96 2.54
N ALA A 395 33.78 23.64 2.48
CA ALA A 395 35.12 23.06 2.56
C ALA A 395 35.88 23.35 1.25
N PRO A 396 37.08 23.97 1.30
CA PRO A 396 37.87 24.24 0.10
C PRO A 396 38.22 22.91 -0.59
N SER A 397 37.97 22.84 -1.89
CA SER A 397 38.26 21.68 -2.71
C SER A 397 39.73 21.28 -2.53
N ARG A 398 39.99 20.10 -1.96
CA ARG A 398 41.35 19.56 -1.89
C ARG A 398 41.82 19.28 -3.31
N GLU A 399 42.73 20.11 -3.82
CA GLU A 399 43.51 19.79 -5.00
C GLU A 399 44.22 18.45 -4.78
N SER A 400 43.88 17.47 -5.61
CA SER A 400 44.57 16.17 -5.64
C SER A 400 46.03 16.40 -6.06
N PRO A 401 47.01 15.83 -5.35
CA PRO A 401 48.41 15.92 -5.78
C PRO A 401 48.61 15.18 -7.11
N PRO A 402 49.53 15.66 -7.98
CA PRO A 402 49.70 15.12 -9.31
C PRO A 402 50.20 13.67 -9.26
N ALA A 403 49.57 12.82 -10.08
CA ALA A 403 49.88 11.40 -10.19
C ALA A 403 51.30 11.16 -10.70
N VAL A 404 52.15 10.57 -9.86
CA VAL A 404 53.46 10.04 -10.24
C VAL A 404 53.26 8.65 -10.86
N ARG A 405 53.63 8.48 -12.13
CA ARG A 405 53.65 7.15 -12.80
C ARG A 405 54.90 6.38 -12.37
N PRO A 406 54.81 5.07 -12.08
CA PRO A 406 55.99 4.24 -11.83
C PRO A 406 56.65 3.80 -13.16
N PRO A 407 57.96 3.52 -13.16
CA PRO A 407 58.69 3.14 -14.35
C PRO A 407 58.47 1.67 -14.69
N PHE A 408 58.47 1.38 -16.00
CA PHE A 408 58.50 0.03 -16.56
C PHE A 408 59.85 -0.64 -16.27
N HIS A 409 59.80 -1.89 -15.82
CA HIS A 409 60.75 -2.93 -16.18
C HIS A 409 60.05 -4.28 -16.29
#